data_AF-A0A7C5NRD5-F1
#
_entry.id   AF-A0A7C5NRD5-F1
#
_cell.length_a   1.000
_cell.length_b   1.000
_cell.length_c   1.000
_cell.angle_alpha   90.00
_cell.angle_beta   90.00
_cell.angle_gamma   90.00
#
_symmetry.space_group_name_H-M   'P 1'
#
loop_
_entity.id
_entity.type
_entity.pdbx_description
1 polymer ?
#
loop_
_entity_poly.entity_id
_entity_poly.type
_entity_poly.pdbx_seq_one_letter_code
_entity_poly.pdbx_strand_id
1 'polypeptide(L)' 'MQAKKANQATSVYLVGSGIAGLASAVYLIEDAGVRPENITLLEQYPINRHESAGHIPDHGR' A
#
# COMPACT_ATOMS: atom_id res chain seq x y z
N MET A 1 10.63 -3.24 28.41
CA MET A 1 10.27 -1.96 27.76
C MET A 1 8.92 -2.16 27.08
N GLN A 2 7.89 -1.39 27.42
CA GLN A 2 6.66 -1.40 26.61
C GLN A 2 6.89 -0.55 25.36
N ALA A 3 6.64 -1.12 24.17
CA ALA A 3 6.59 -0.34 22.94
C ALA A 3 5.43 0.67 23.04
N LYS A 4 5.69 1.92 22.68
CA LYS A 4 4.68 2.97 22.70
C LYS A 4 3.67 2.70 21.57
N LYS A 5 2.42 2.37 21.91
CA LYS A 5 1.34 2.25 20.93
C LYS A 5 1.06 3.60 20.26
N ALA A 6 0.55 3.55 19.04
CA ALA A 6 0.07 4.72 18.34
C ALA A 6 -1.05 5.41 19.15
N ASN A 7 -1.10 6.74 19.11
CA ASN A 7 -2.23 7.47 19.67
C ASN A 7 -3.29 7.71 18.58
N GLN A 8 -4.46 8.21 18.96
CA GLN A 8 -5.55 8.42 18.00
C GLN A 8 -5.25 9.45 16.91
N ALA A 9 -4.26 10.32 17.13
CA ALA A 9 -3.82 11.34 16.17
C ALA A 9 -2.72 10.86 15.22
N THR A 10 -2.20 9.64 15.37
CA THR A 10 -1.20 9.08 14.46
C THR A 10 -1.82 8.83 13.09
N SER A 11 -1.29 9.47 12.04
CA SER A 11 -1.62 9.21 10.63
C SER A 11 -0.44 8.58 9.90
N VAL A 12 -0.72 7.65 8.99
CA VAL A 12 0.30 6.91 8.23
C VAL A 12 -0.01 6.98 6.73
N TYR A 13 1.02 7.29 5.94
CA TYR A 13 0.95 7.31 4.48
C TYR A 13 1.96 6.29 3.94
N LEU A 14 1.46 5.30 3.21
CA LEU A 14 2.26 4.25 2.59
C LEU A 14 2.31 4.49 1.09
N VAL A 15 3.50 4.75 0.55
CA VAL A 15 3.69 4.90 -0.90
C VAL A 15 3.87 3.52 -1.54
N GLY A 16 2.96 3.17 -2.44
CA GLY A 16 2.84 1.88 -3.11
C GLY A 16 1.88 0.91 -2.40
N SER A 17 1.00 0.27 -3.19
CA SER A 17 0.05 -0.74 -2.69
C SER A 17 0.48 -2.18 -2.97
N GLY A 18 1.79 -2.42 -3.14
CA GLY A 18 2.35 -3.76 -3.25
C GLY A 18 2.36 -4.53 -1.93
N ILE A 19 2.86 -5.77 -1.95
CA ILE A 19 2.88 -6.68 -0.80
C ILE A 19 3.54 -6.05 0.44
N ALA A 20 4.65 -5.32 0.27
CA ALA A 20 5.34 -4.66 1.38
C ALA A 20 4.50 -3.56 2.03
N GLY A 21 3.80 -2.74 1.25
CA GLY A 21 2.91 -1.70 1.76
C GLY A 21 1.71 -2.30 2.50
N LEU A 22 1.08 -3.32 1.91
CA LEU A 22 -0.04 -4.01 2.55
C LEU A 22 0.39 -4.75 3.83
N ALA A 23 1.52 -5.45 3.83
CA ALA A 23 2.06 -6.10 5.03
C ALA A 23 2.37 -5.08 6.13
N SER A 24 2.93 -3.92 5.76
CA SER A 24 3.16 -2.83 6.72
C SER A 24 1.86 -2.33 7.35
N ALA A 25 0.80 -2.17 6.55
CA ALA A 25 -0.51 -1.78 7.06
C ALA A 25 -1.06 -2.78 8.08
N VAL A 26 -0.92 -4.09 7.84
CA VAL A 26 -1.34 -5.15 8.78
C VAL A 26 -0.63 -4.99 10.12
N TYR A 27 0.70 -4.93 10.13
CA TYR A 27 1.46 -4.81 11.39
C TYR A 27 1.24 -3.47 12.11
N LEU A 28 0.99 -2.39 11.36
CA LEU A 28 0.63 -1.10 11.97
C LEU A 28 -0.71 -1.17 12.70
N ILE A 29 -1.68 -1.92 12.17
CA ILE A 29 -2.97 -2.12 12.81
C ILE A 29 -2.83 -3.07 14.01
N GLU A 30 -2.28 -4.26 13.78
CA GLU A 30 -2.29 -5.35 14.75
C GLU A 30 -1.30 -5.12 15.90
N ASP A 31 -0.08 -4.68 15.58
CA ASP A 31 1.00 -4.59 16.57
C ASP A 31 1.14 -3.18 17.13
N ALA A 32 1.11 -2.17 16.25
CA ALA A 32 1.30 -0.78 16.65
C ALA A 32 0.00 -0.10 17.13
N GLY A 33 -1.17 -0.68 16.86
CA GLY A 33 -2.47 -0.17 17.28
C GLY A 33 -2.91 1.10 16.54
N VAL A 34 -2.45 1.31 15.32
CA VAL A 34 -2.92 2.41 14.45
C VAL A 34 -4.35 2.09 14.01
N ARG A 35 -5.24 3.08 14.08
CA ARG A 35 -6.61 2.92 13.56
C ARG A 35 -6.57 2.78 12.03
N PRO A 36 -7.29 1.82 11.43
CA PRO A 36 -7.29 1.61 9.99
C PRO A 36 -7.63 2.88 9.18
N GLU A 37 -8.59 3.68 9.65
CA GLU A 37 -9.01 4.94 9.03
C GLU A 37 -7.91 6.03 8.99
N ASN A 38 -6.82 5.85 9.75
CA ASN A 38 -5.67 6.76 9.75
C ASN A 38 -4.55 6.28 8.78
N ILE A 39 -4.74 5.17 8.06
CA ILE A 39 -3.76 4.62 7.11
C ILE A 39 -4.21 4.91 5.68
N THR A 40 -3.38 5.60 4.91
CA THR A 40 -3.63 5.89 3.49
C THR A 40 -2.56 5.23 2.62
N LEU A 41 -2.99 4.41 1.66
CA LEU A 41 -2.12 3.84 0.61
C LEU A 41 -2.14 4.77 -0.61
N LEU A 42 -0.96 5.18 -1.07
CA LEU A 42 -0.77 6.02 -2.24
C LEU A 42 -0.25 5.17 -3.39
N GLU A 43 -1.13 4.81 -4.33
CA GLU A 43 -0.80 3.99 -5.49
C GLU A 43 -0.75 4.85 -6.76
N GLN A 44 0.25 4.63 -7.60
CA GLN A 44 0.45 5.35 -8.85
C GLN A 44 -0.48 4.85 -9.96
N TYR A 45 -0.91 3.59 -9.88
CA TYR A 45 -1.76 2.97 -10.88
C TYR A 45 -3.25 3.13 -10.55
N PRO A 46 -4.10 3.32 -11.57
CA PRO A 46 -5.54 3.28 -11.35
C PRO A 46 -5.96 1.86 -10.94
N ILE A 47 -6.97 1.77 -10.08
CA ILE A 47 -7.55 0.52 -9.56
C ILE A 47 -7.99 -0.47 -10.64
N ASN A 48 -8.29 0.00 -11.85
CA ASN A 48 -8.73 -0.79 -12.99
C ASN A 48 -7.64 -0.91 -14.08
N ARG A 49 -6.36 -0.79 -13.71
CA ARG A 49 -5.25 -1.05 -14.63
C ARG A 49 -5.26 -2.53 -15.03
N HIS A 50 -6.04 -2.84 -16.05
CA HIS A 50 -5.81 -4.00 -16.89
C HIS A 50 -4.78 -3.57 -17.93
N GLU A 51 -3.56 -4.10 -17.84
CA GLU A 51 -2.58 -3.94 -18.91
C GLU A 51 -3.13 -4.65 -20.16
N SER A 52 -3.67 -3.89 -21.10
CA SER A 52 -3.46 -4.27 -22.50
C SER A 52 -1.97 -4.11 -22.72
N ALA A 53 -1.25 -5.24 -22.56
CA ALA A 53 0.15 -5.36 -22.86
C ALA A 53 0.47 -4.59 -24.15
N GLY A 54 1.54 -3.80 -24.10
CA GLY A 54 1.96 -2.97 -25.21
C GLY A 54 1.86 -3.71 -26.53
N HIS A 55 1.40 -2.99 -27.56
CA HIS A 55 1.54 -3.40 -28.95
C HIS A 55 2.97 -3.92 -29.14
N ILE A 56 3.13 -5.24 -29.19
CA ILE A 56 4.38 -5.88 -29.61
C ILE A 56 4.37 -5.67 -31.12
N PRO A 57 5.23 -4.81 -31.70
CA PRO A 57 5.28 -4.68 -33.14
C PRO A 57 5.68 -6.05 -33.71
N ASP A 58 4.81 -6.58 -34.57
CA ASP A 58 5.10 -7.79 -35.34
C ASP A 58 6.18 -7.45 -36.37
N HIS A 59 7.44 -7.67 -35.99
CA HIS A 59 8.52 -7.76 -36.96
C HIS A 59 8.46 -9.16 -37.55
N GLY A 60 7.58 -9.30 -38.55
CA GLY A 60 7.35 -10.53 -39.29
C GLY A 60 8.68 -11.23 -39.63
N ARG A 61 8.74 -12.52 -39.32
CA ARG A 61 9.79 -13.41 -39.82
C ARG A 61 9.50 -13.81 -41.26
#